data_AF-A0A928J2D5-F1
#
_entry.id   AF-A0A928J2D5-F1
#
_cell.length_a   1.000
_cell.length_b   1.000
_cell.length_c   1.000
_cell.angle_alpha   90.00
_cell.angle_beta   90.00
_cell.angle_gamma   90.00
#
_symmetry.space_group_name_H-M   'P 1'
#
loop_
_entity.id
_entity.type
_entity.pdbx_description
1 polymer ?
#
loop_
_entity_poly.entity_id
_entity_poly.type
_entity_poly.pdbx_seq_one_letter_code
_entity_poly.pdbx_strand_id
1 'polypeptide(L)' 'MDANDVEDKYYIAFSAKDTESAKEEIVKLFDAKILDADMKEIAIETEKLSFGECKKRVEQLEKQGITKLSLIRIF' A
#
# COMPACT_ATOMS: atom_id res chain seq x y z
N MET A 1 -4.57 23.96 -12.74
CA MET A 1 -3.55 23.06 -12.17
C MET A 1 -4.26 22.26 -11.09
N ASP A 2 -4.46 20.96 -11.32
CA ASP A 2 -5.15 20.06 -10.38
C ASP A 2 -4.19 19.59 -9.28
N ALA A 3 -4.56 19.78 -8.02
CA ALA A 3 -3.73 19.46 -6.86
C ALA A 3 -3.61 17.94 -6.56
N ASN A 4 -4.23 17.08 -7.38
CA ASN A 4 -4.25 15.63 -7.22
C ASN A 4 -3.23 14.88 -8.10
N ASP A 5 -2.49 15.59 -8.95
CA ASP A 5 -1.57 15.01 -9.94
C ASP A 5 -0.10 14.98 -9.48
N VAL A 6 0.14 15.17 -8.19
CA VAL A 6 1.50 15.02 -7.66
C VAL A 6 1.73 13.54 -7.40
N GLU A 7 2.57 12.93 -8.23
CA GLU A 7 3.02 11.55 -8.07
C GLU A 7 4.13 11.52 -7.02
N ASP A 8 3.89 10.79 -5.94
CA ASP A 8 4.83 10.61 -4.84
C ASP A 8 4.94 9.14 -4.47
N LYS A 9 5.99 8.83 -3.74
CA LYS A 9 6.15 7.54 -3.09
C LYS A 9 5.42 7.54 -1.76
N TYR A 10 4.92 6.38 -1.35
CA TYR A 10 4.25 6.21 -0.07
C TYR A 10 4.84 5.02 0.66
N TYR A 11 5.11 5.22 1.94
CA TYR A 11 5.26 4.14 2.89
C TYR A 11 3.87 3.72 3.36
N ILE A 12 3.52 2.45 3.21
CA ILE A 12 2.22 1.94 3.64
C ILE A 12 2.42 0.65 4.44
N ALA A 13 1.86 0.60 5.64
CA ALA A 13 1.81 -0.60 6.46
C ALA A 13 0.39 -1.17 6.45
N PHE A 14 0.29 -2.48 6.27
CA PHE A 14 -0.95 -3.25 6.23
C PHE A 14 -0.92 -4.36 7.26
N SER A 15 -2.09 -4.72 7.78
CA SER A 15 -2.30 -5.92 8.59
C SER A 15 -3.23 -6.88 7.87
N ALA A 16 -2.85 -8.15 7.83
CA ALA A 16 -3.64 -9.21 7.23
C ALA A 16 -3.62 -10.45 8.13
N LYS A 17 -4.71 -11.25 8.09
CA LYS A 17 -4.74 -12.55 8.76
C LYS A 17 -3.81 -13.56 8.10
N ASP A 18 -3.70 -13.49 6.77
CA ASP A 18 -2.82 -14.32 5.96
C ASP A 18 -1.80 -13.42 5.26
N THR A 19 -0.61 -13.30 5.84
CA THR A 19 0.38 -12.36 5.36
C THR A 19 1.04 -12.82 4.06
N GLU A 20 1.18 -14.13 3.80
CA GLU A 20 1.73 -14.62 2.53
C GLU A 20 0.85 -14.24 1.33
N SER A 21 -0.47 -14.51 1.39
CA SER A 21 -1.39 -14.18 0.30
C SER A 21 -1.51 -12.67 0.13
N ALA A 22 -1.62 -11.93 1.25
CA ALA A 22 -1.72 -10.47 1.22
C ALA A 22 -0.45 -9.83 0.64
N LYS A 23 0.72 -10.38 0.94
CA LYS A 23 2.01 -9.89 0.45
C LYS A 23 2.08 -9.89 -1.07
N GLU A 24 1.74 -11.02 -1.69
CA GLU A 24 1.72 -11.12 -3.15
C GLU A 24 0.72 -10.15 -3.79
N GLU A 25 -0.44 -10.00 -3.18
CA GLU A 25 -1.49 -9.13 -3.69
C GLU A 25 -1.12 -7.64 -3.56
N ILE A 26 -0.59 -7.22 -2.41
CA ILE A 26 -0.12 -5.86 -2.17
C ILE A 26 0.97 -5.49 -3.17
N VAL A 27 1.96 -6.37 -3.41
CA VAL A 27 3.03 -6.12 -4.37
C VAL A 27 2.49 -5.99 -5.78
N LYS A 28 1.60 -6.89 -6.21
CA LYS A 28 0.98 -6.84 -7.54
C LYS A 28 0.12 -5.57 -7.72
N LEU A 29 -0.58 -5.14 -6.67
CA LEU A 29 -1.49 -4.01 -6.76
C LEU A 29 -0.77 -2.66 -6.72
N PHE A 30 0.24 -2.53 -5.87
CA PHE A 30 0.97 -1.26 -5.69
C PHE A 30 2.22 -1.14 -6.55
N ASP A 31 2.64 -2.21 -7.22
CA ASP A 31 3.96 -2.31 -7.86
C ASP A 31 5.07 -1.83 -6.89
N ALA A 32 4.97 -2.33 -5.65
CA ALA A 32 5.69 -1.80 -4.50
C ALA A 32 6.77 -2.74 -4.02
N LYS A 33 7.81 -2.16 -3.42
CA LYS A 33 8.85 -2.90 -2.73
C LYS A 33 8.42 -3.19 -1.30
N ILE A 34 8.59 -4.42 -0.87
CA ILE A 34 8.38 -4.78 0.54
C ILE A 34 9.59 -4.34 1.35
N LEU A 35 9.31 -3.58 2.40
CA LEU A 35 10.29 -3.11 3.36
C LEU A 35 10.38 -4.06 4.56
N ASP A 36 9.22 -4.45 5.10
CA ASP A 36 9.09 -5.34 6.24
C ASP A 36 7.85 -6.22 6.06
N ALA A 37 7.91 -7.47 6.50
CA ALA A 37 6.77 -8.38 6.47
C ALA A 37 6.90 -9.40 7.59
N ASP A 38 6.17 -9.16 8.67
CA ASP A 38 6.06 -10.04 9.83
C ASP A 38 4.79 -10.92 9.74
N MET A 39 4.50 -11.74 10.75
CA MET A 39 3.37 -12.67 10.75
C MET A 39 2.01 -11.97 10.73
N LYS A 40 1.94 -10.66 10.99
CA LYS A 40 0.68 -9.88 11.04
C LYS A 40 0.74 -8.52 10.35
N GLU A 41 1.91 -8.10 9.90
CA GLU A 41 2.14 -6.76 9.36
C GLU A 41 2.99 -6.84 8.09
N ILE A 42 2.66 -6.00 7.10
CA ILE A 42 3.35 -5.91 5.82
C ILE A 42 3.56 -4.42 5.54
N ALA A 43 4.81 -3.98 5.57
CA ALA A 43 5.22 -2.64 5.19
C ALA A 43 5.78 -2.61 3.77
N ILE A 44 5.32 -1.65 2.98
CA ILE A 44 5.75 -1.44 1.60
C ILE A 44 6.18 0.00 1.34
N GLU A 45 7.08 0.16 0.38
CA GLU A 45 7.36 1.40 -0.32
C GLU A 45 6.75 1.31 -1.72
N THR A 46 5.81 2.19 -2.03
CA THR A 46 5.24 2.28 -3.38
C THR A 46 6.19 3.00 -4.34
N GLU A 47 6.05 2.71 -5.63
CA GLU A 47 6.54 3.59 -6.69
C GLU A 47 5.83 4.96 -6.65
N LYS A 48 6.18 5.86 -7.57
CA LYS A 48 5.48 7.14 -7.70
C LYS A 48 4.05 6.91 -8.19
N LEU A 49 3.07 7.32 -7.39
CA LEU A 49 1.66 7.32 -7.80
C LEU A 49 0.91 8.49 -7.17
N SER A 50 -0.25 8.83 -7.73
CA SER A 50 -1.10 9.88 -7.18
C SER A 50 -1.79 9.44 -5.89
N PHE A 51 -2.11 10.39 -5.01
CA PHE A 51 -2.85 10.09 -3.79
C PHE A 51 -4.21 9.40 -4.07
N GLY A 52 -4.86 9.77 -5.18
CA GLY A 52 -6.11 9.15 -5.62
C GLY A 52 -5.96 7.68 -6.00
N GLU A 53 -4.91 7.34 -6.75
CA GLU A 53 -4.56 5.94 -7.06
C GLU A 53 -4.25 5.16 -5.79
N CYS A 54 -3.46 5.76 -4.89
CA CYS A 54 -3.06 5.14 -3.63
C CYS A 54 -4.28 4.75 -2.80
N LYS A 55 -5.22 5.69 -2.65
CA LYS A 55 -6.44 5.49 -1.90
C LYS A 55 -7.32 4.39 -2.50
N LYS A 56 -7.53 4.39 -3.83
CA LYS A 56 -8.31 3.35 -4.52
C LYS A 56 -7.75 1.95 -4.29
N ARG A 57 -6.42 1.80 -4.40
CA ARG A 57 -5.74 0.52 -4.19
C ARG A 57 -5.85 0.05 -2.73
N VAL A 58 -5.70 0.96 -1.76
CA VAL A 58 -5.95 0.65 -0.34
C VAL A 58 -7.39 0.15 -0.15
N GLU A 59 -8.39 0.87 -0.67
CA GLU A 59 -9.80 0.50 -0.53
C GLU A 59 -10.12 -0.88 -1.16
N GLN A 60 -9.38 -1.28 -2.20
CA GLN A 60 -9.48 -2.63 -2.77
C GLN A 60 -8.95 -3.69 -1.81
N LEU A 61 -7.79 -3.47 -1.20
CA LEU A 61 -7.20 -4.38 -0.22
C LEU A 61 -8.09 -4.53 1.03
N GLU A 62 -8.68 -3.44 1.51
CA GLU A 62 -9.58 -3.47 2.68
C GLU A 62 -10.80 -4.36 2.45
N LYS A 63 -11.33 -4.42 1.21
CA LYS A 63 -12.42 -5.35 0.85
C LYS A 63 -12.00 -6.82 0.88
N GLN A 64 -10.71 -7.10 0.76
CA GLN A 64 -10.15 -8.46 0.83
C GLN A 64 -9.78 -8.86 2.27
N GLY A 65 -10.00 -7.97 3.24
CA GLY A 65 -9.64 -8.19 4.64
C GLY A 65 -8.22 -7.78 5.01
N ILE A 66 -7.52 -7.04 4.13
CA ILE A 66 -6.20 -6.48 4.37
C ILE A 66 -6.40 -5.05 4.87
N THR A 67 -6.18 -4.82 6.16
CA THR A 67 -6.46 -3.53 6.81
C THR A 67 -5.23 -2.62 6.74
N LYS A 68 -5.39 -1.38 6.30
CA LYS A 68 -4.29 -0.41 6.33
C LYS A 68 -4.04 0.07 7.77
N LEU A 69 -2.80 -0.09 8.24
CA LEU A 69 -2.33 0.42 9.54
C LEU A 69 -1.79 1.84 9.44
N SER A 70 -0.97 2.14 8.43
CA SER A 70 -0.32 3.45 8.28
C SER A 70 -0.08 3.79 6.82
N LEU A 71 -0.14 5.08 6.49
CA LEU A 71 0.20 5.62 5.18
C LEU A 71 0.92 6.95 5.37
N ILE A 72 2.13 7.02 4.86
CA ILE A 72 3.03 8.16 5.01
C ILE A 72 3.59 8.49 3.63
N ARG A 73 3.44 9.74 3.17
CA ARG A 73 4.07 10.21 1.93
C ARG A 73 5.57 10.38 2.15
N ILE A 74 6.39 9.85 1.24
CA ILE A 74 7.84 9.94 1.26
C ILE A 74 8.34 10.56 -0.06
N PHE A 75 9.48 11.27 -0.02
CA PHE A 75 10.01 12.09 -1.12
C PHE A 75 11.14 11.40 -1.89
#